data_AF-A0A0K2TSW3-F1
#
_entry.id   AF-A0A0K2TSW3-F1
#
_cell.length_a   1.000
_cell.length_b   1.000
_cell.length_c   1.000
_cell.angle_alpha   90.00
_cell.angle_beta   90.00
_cell.angle_gamma   90.00
#
_symmetry.space_group_name_H-M   'P 1'
#
loop_
_entity.id
_entity.type
_entity.pdbx_description
1 polymer ?
#
loop_
_entity_poly.entity_id
_entity_poly.type
_entity_poly.pdbx_seq_one_letter_code
_entity_poly.pdbx_strand_id
1 'polypeptide(L)'
;MTTTLITEDHVEALLSVRIVTLDYYMSPPLCPDLDPVYSSYRSTSIKRLPILRIFGPTLCGQKTCLHIHGVFPYLYIRLPSGKDPDEFGYRLTMSLDKALNMVLGAGSNTQHVFKVVPVKAKSMYGYHEEQNIFLKIYLYNPGFIKKVADLLHNGAVMDEIIEPYESH
;
A
#
# COMPACT_ATOMS: atom_id res chain seq x y z
N MET A 1 -0.27 43.27 24.63
CA MET A 1 0.66 42.47 23.81
C MET A 1 1.35 41.53 24.79
N THR A 2 1.11 40.23 24.83
CA THR A 2 0.82 39.30 23.74
C THR A 2 -0.01 38.14 24.27
N THR A 3 -0.99 37.76 23.47
CA THR A 3 -2.01 36.73 23.67
C THR A 3 -1.41 35.34 23.90
N THR A 4 -1.75 34.71 25.02
CA THR A 4 -1.52 33.27 25.25
C THR A 4 -2.75 32.50 24.75
N LEU A 5 -2.66 32.02 23.50
CA LEU A 5 -3.49 30.97 22.90
C LEU A 5 -2.43 30.01 22.32
N ILE A 6 -2.33 28.73 22.66
CA ILE A 6 -3.27 27.64 22.43
C ILE A 6 -2.85 26.54 23.43
N THR A 7 -3.79 26.03 24.23
CA THR A 7 -3.57 24.77 24.95
C THR A 7 -3.73 23.63 23.96
N GLU A 8 -2.62 23.17 23.37
CA GLU A 8 -2.58 21.89 22.68
C GLU A 8 -2.63 20.79 23.74
N ASP A 9 -3.62 19.91 23.64
CA ASP A 9 -3.66 18.64 24.37
C ASP A 9 -2.36 17.87 24.03
N HIS A 10 -1.34 18.00 24.87
CA HIS A 10 -0.14 17.20 24.76
C HIS A 10 -0.51 15.77 25.12
N VAL A 11 -0.81 14.97 24.10
CA VAL A 11 -0.65 13.51 24.21
C VAL A 11 0.82 13.30 24.54
N GLU A 12 1.11 12.97 25.80
CA GLU A 12 2.47 12.69 26.25
C GLU A 12 3.00 11.51 25.43
N ALA A 13 3.87 11.79 24.46
CA ALA A 13 4.38 10.77 23.57
C ALA A 13 5.25 9.81 24.39
N LEU A 14 4.79 8.57 24.54
CA LEU A 14 5.53 7.52 25.27
C LEU A 14 6.94 7.30 24.69
N LEU A 15 7.10 7.56 23.39
CA LEU A 15 8.38 7.57 22.68
C LEU A 15 8.31 8.56 21.52
N SER A 16 9.26 9.50 21.46
CA SER A 16 9.40 10.46 20.35
C SER A 16 10.76 10.30 19.68
N VAL A 17 10.75 10.11 18.36
CA VAL A 17 11.96 9.87 17.53
C VAL A 17 11.92 10.80 16.33
N ARG A 18 13.00 11.55 16.09
CA ARG A 18 13.14 12.39 14.90
C ARG A 18 13.52 11.55 13.70
N ILE A 19 12.72 11.57 12.64
CA ILE A 19 13.01 10.87 11.38
C ILE A 19 14.23 11.52 10.70
N VAL A 20 15.37 10.82 10.68
CA VAL A 20 16.58 11.25 9.94
C VAL A 20 16.70 10.49 8.63
N THR A 21 16.47 9.19 8.67
CA THR A 21 16.48 8.34 7.48
C THR A 21 15.39 7.29 7.62
N LEU A 22 14.73 7.00 6.50
CA LEU A 22 13.71 5.98 6.40
C LEU A 22 14.08 5.03 5.27
N ASP A 23 14.05 3.73 5.55
CA ASP A 23 14.18 2.70 4.53
C ASP A 23 13.19 1.56 4.78
N TYR A 24 13.22 0.53 3.94
CA TYR A 24 12.43 -0.68 4.12
C TYR A 24 13.26 -1.91 3.80
N TYR A 25 12.88 -3.04 4.38
CA TYR A 25 13.37 -4.35 3.99
C TYR A 25 12.23 -5.36 3.94
N MET A 26 12.45 -6.46 3.21
CA MET A 26 11.47 -7.54 3.10
C MET A 26 11.83 -8.64 4.10
N SER A 27 10.88 -9.04 4.94
CA SER A 27 11.06 -10.08 5.97
C SER A 27 9.88 -11.05 5.97
N PRO A 28 10.05 -12.32 6.38
CA PRO A 28 8.91 -13.13 6.80
C PRO A 28 8.20 -12.51 8.01
N PRO A 29 6.89 -12.81 8.20
CA PRO A 29 6.15 -12.38 9.39
C PRO A 29 6.83 -12.93 10.65
N LEU A 30 7.02 -12.08 11.68
CA LEU A 30 7.66 -12.49 12.93
C LEU A 30 6.68 -13.21 13.86
N CYS A 31 5.55 -12.56 14.14
CA CYS A 31 4.52 -13.12 15.00
C CYS A 31 3.13 -12.53 14.64
N PRO A 32 2.04 -13.23 14.97
CA PRO A 32 0.68 -12.79 14.64
C PRO A 32 0.27 -11.44 15.24
N ASP A 33 0.89 -11.05 16.36
CA ASP A 33 0.55 -9.81 17.07
C ASP A 33 1.12 -8.56 16.39
N LEU A 34 2.21 -8.70 15.62
CA LEU A 34 2.85 -7.59 14.89
C LEU A 34 2.56 -7.64 13.40
N ASP A 35 2.52 -8.83 12.80
CA ASP A 35 2.44 -9.02 11.36
C ASP A 35 1.25 -9.90 10.96
N PRO A 36 0.56 -9.57 9.85
CA PRO A 36 -0.40 -10.50 9.29
C PRO A 36 0.35 -11.74 8.76
N VAL A 37 -0.02 -12.91 9.28
CA VAL A 37 0.54 -14.21 8.86
C VAL A 37 -0.26 -14.82 7.71
N TYR A 38 -1.54 -14.45 7.59
CA TYR A 38 -2.48 -14.99 6.61
C TYR A 38 -3.21 -13.87 5.89
N SER A 39 -3.30 -13.94 4.56
CA SER A 39 -4.15 -13.04 3.78
C SER A 39 -5.52 -13.68 3.62
N SER A 40 -6.54 -13.11 4.26
CA SER A 40 -7.94 -13.52 4.08
C SER A 40 -8.43 -13.33 2.65
N TYR A 41 -7.90 -12.34 1.93
CA TYR A 41 -8.25 -12.05 0.55
C TYR A 41 -7.74 -13.12 -0.42
N ARG A 42 -6.55 -13.68 -0.16
CA ARG A 42 -5.92 -14.70 -1.01
C ARG A 42 -6.08 -16.12 -0.50
N SER A 43 -6.56 -16.27 0.73
CA SER A 43 -6.61 -17.54 1.46
C SER A 43 -5.25 -18.26 1.53
N THR A 44 -4.16 -17.49 1.64
CA THR A 44 -2.78 -18.00 1.63
C THR A 44 -1.93 -17.44 2.76
N SER A 45 -0.89 -18.19 3.13
CA SER A 45 0.12 -17.75 4.09
C SER A 45 1.07 -16.73 3.46
N ILE A 46 1.38 -15.69 4.24
CA ILE A 46 2.22 -14.59 3.79
C ILE A 46 3.68 -14.96 4.01
N LYS A 47 4.45 -14.97 2.90
CA LYS A 47 5.86 -15.38 2.94
C LYS A 47 6.81 -14.24 3.25
N ARG A 48 6.52 -13.05 2.72
CA ARG A 48 7.32 -11.84 2.91
C ARG A 48 6.43 -10.60 2.92
N LEU A 49 6.78 -9.66 3.77
CA LEU A 49 6.11 -8.36 3.91
C LEU A 49 7.17 -7.26 4.11
N PRO A 50 6.81 -6.00 3.80
CA PRO A 50 7.71 -4.87 3.97
C PRO A 50 7.69 -4.42 5.43
N ILE A 51 8.87 -4.27 6.03
CA ILE A 51 9.06 -3.63 7.34
C ILE A 51 9.76 -2.31 7.08
N LEU A 52 9.17 -1.21 7.56
CA LEU A 52 9.79 0.10 7.50
C LEU A 52 10.77 0.25 8.66
N ARG A 53 11.93 0.85 8.40
CA ARG A 53 12.85 1.25 9.46
C ARG A 53 13.03 2.75 9.48
N ILE A 54 12.92 3.32 10.69
CA ILE A 54 13.20 4.73 10.94
C ILE A 54 14.45 4.81 11.80
N PHE A 55 15.46 5.51 11.28
CA PHE A 55 16.67 5.83 12.00
C PHE A 55 16.60 7.28 12.47
N GLY A 56 16.87 7.50 13.75
CA GLY A 56 16.69 8.81 14.35
C GLY A 56 17.11 8.89 15.82
N PRO A 57 17.43 10.08 16.34
CA PRO A 57 17.61 10.28 17.76
C PRO A 57 16.25 10.43 18.48
N THR A 58 16.19 9.97 19.73
CA THR A 58 15.14 10.37 20.67
C THR A 58 15.32 11.83 21.11
N LEU A 59 14.34 12.40 21.81
CA LEU A 59 14.47 13.74 22.42
C LEU A 59 15.69 13.86 23.34
N CYS A 60 16.09 12.77 23.99
CA CYS A 60 17.29 12.71 24.84
C CYS A 60 18.59 12.48 24.06
N GLY A 61 18.56 12.44 22.72
CA GLY A 61 19.73 12.28 21.86
C GLY A 61 20.21 10.84 21.66
N GLN A 62 19.50 9.83 22.18
CA GLN A 62 19.86 8.42 21.99
C GLN A 62 19.56 8.00 20.55
N LYS A 63 20.52 7.36 19.87
CA LYS A 63 20.29 6.82 18.52
C LYS A 63 19.34 5.62 18.60
N THR A 64 18.31 5.64 17.78
CA THR A 64 17.26 4.61 17.75
C THR A 64 17.03 4.14 16.31
N CYS A 65 16.71 2.86 16.18
CA CYS A 65 16.18 2.24 14.98
C CYS A 65 14.81 1.65 15.31
N LEU A 66 13.75 2.21 14.74
CA LEU A 66 12.38 1.71 14.92
C LEU A 66 12.00 0.81 13.75
N HIS A 67 11.40 -0.34 14.05
CA HIS A 67 10.79 -1.22 13.04
C HIS A 67 9.28 -1.05 13.08
N ILE A 68 8.69 -0.63 11.96
CA ILE A 68 7.25 -0.44 11.83
C ILE A 68 6.69 -1.56 10.96
N HIS A 69 5.74 -2.28 11.55
CA HIS A 69 5.07 -3.43 10.96
C HIS A 69 3.67 -3.04 10.45
N GLY A 70 3.10 -3.84 9.55
CA GLY A 70 1.74 -3.67 9.04
C GLY A 70 1.54 -2.54 8.01
N VAL A 71 2.61 -1.91 7.54
CA VAL A 71 2.53 -0.84 6.53
C VAL A 71 2.77 -1.43 5.13
N PHE A 72 1.70 -1.55 4.35
CA PHE A 72 1.76 -2.08 3.00
C PHE A 72 1.65 -0.96 1.94
N PRO A 73 2.46 -0.99 0.88
CA PRO A 73 2.30 -0.10 -0.25
C PRO A 73 0.96 -0.32 -0.95
N TYR A 74 0.38 0.75 -1.48
CA TYR A 74 -0.88 0.69 -2.19
C TYR A 74 -0.90 1.62 -3.40
N LEU A 75 -1.84 1.36 -4.30
CA LEU A 75 -2.22 2.24 -5.40
C LEU A 75 -3.73 2.19 -5.58
N TYR A 76 -4.29 3.17 -6.28
CA TYR A 76 -5.72 3.22 -6.57
C TYR A 76 -5.99 3.04 -8.05
N ILE A 77 -7.13 2.43 -8.36
CA ILE A 77 -7.68 2.42 -9.72
C ILE A 77 -9.15 2.80 -9.66
N ARG A 78 -9.66 3.42 -10.73
CA ARG A 78 -11.10 3.70 -10.84
C ARG A 78 -11.84 2.42 -11.22
N LEU A 79 -12.94 2.13 -10.53
CA LEU A 79 -13.82 1.02 -10.91
C LEU A 79 -14.64 1.42 -12.15
N PRO A 80 -14.71 0.60 -13.21
CA PRO A 80 -15.60 0.86 -14.34
C PRO A 80 -17.08 0.86 -13.92
N SER A 81 -17.88 1.75 -14.51
CA SER A 81 -19.30 1.87 -14.20
C SER A 81 -20.06 0.56 -14.44
N GLY A 82 -20.92 0.17 -13.50
CA GLY A 82 -21.76 -1.03 -13.62
C GLY A 82 -21.04 -2.36 -13.37
N LYS A 83 -19.79 -2.34 -12.89
CA LYS A 83 -19.07 -3.54 -12.44
C LYS A 83 -19.20 -3.72 -10.94
N ASP A 84 -19.29 -4.98 -10.51
CA ASP A 84 -19.19 -5.33 -9.10
C ASP A 84 -17.73 -5.17 -8.61
N PRO A 85 -17.48 -4.45 -7.50
CA PRO A 85 -16.13 -4.20 -7.00
C PRO A 85 -15.36 -5.47 -6.62
N ASP A 86 -16.05 -6.48 -6.07
CA ASP A 86 -15.42 -7.70 -5.58
C ASP A 86 -15.05 -8.62 -6.76
N GLU A 87 -15.97 -8.81 -7.71
CA GLU A 87 -15.71 -9.58 -8.93
C GLU A 87 -14.58 -8.94 -9.77
N PHE A 88 -14.65 -7.63 -10.00
CA PHE A 88 -13.63 -6.92 -10.77
C PHE A 88 -12.29 -6.94 -10.05
N GLY A 89 -12.27 -6.70 -8.75
CA GLY A 89 -11.06 -6.75 -7.93
C GLY A 89 -10.40 -8.13 -8.00
N TYR A 90 -11.16 -9.21 -7.87
CA TYR A 90 -10.63 -10.57 -7.96
C TYR A 90 -10.00 -10.85 -9.33
N ARG A 91 -10.71 -10.54 -10.42
CA ARG A 91 -10.20 -10.71 -11.79
C ARG A 91 -8.93 -9.90 -12.05
N LEU A 92 -8.92 -8.66 -11.59
CA LEU A 92 -7.78 -7.78 -11.70
C LEU A 92 -6.56 -8.34 -10.97
N THR A 93 -6.71 -8.81 -9.72
CA THR A 93 -5.58 -9.36 -8.97
C THR A 93 -4.96 -10.59 -9.63
N MET A 94 -5.78 -11.47 -10.21
CA MET A 94 -5.31 -12.64 -10.95
C MET A 94 -4.53 -12.24 -12.22
N SER A 95 -5.05 -11.26 -12.97
CA SER A 95 -4.39 -10.74 -14.16
C SER A 95 -3.08 -10.03 -13.83
N LEU A 96 -3.06 -9.24 -12.75
CA LEU A 96 -1.87 -8.54 -12.25
C LEU A 96 -0.76 -9.50 -11.81
N ASP A 97 -1.09 -10.52 -11.01
CA ASP A 97 -0.11 -11.51 -10.59
C ASP A 97 0.50 -12.22 -11.79
N LYS A 98 -0.32 -12.63 -12.76
CA LYS A 98 0.14 -13.28 -13.99
C LYS A 98 1.07 -12.37 -14.78
N ALA A 99 0.68 -11.11 -14.99
CA ALA A 99 1.49 -10.12 -15.70
C ALA A 99 2.83 -9.85 -15.01
N LEU A 100 2.82 -9.68 -13.69
CA LEU A 100 4.05 -9.51 -12.90
C LEU A 100 4.94 -10.74 -12.93
N ASN A 101 4.37 -11.95 -12.85
CA ASN A 101 5.15 -13.18 -12.93
C ASN A 101 5.87 -13.32 -14.28
N MET A 102 5.21 -12.92 -15.37
CA MET A 102 5.82 -12.88 -16.70
C MET A 102 6.97 -11.86 -16.77
N VAL A 103 6.77 -10.63 -16.27
CA VAL A 103 7.80 -9.58 -16.29
C VAL A 103 9.00 -9.92 -15.39
N LEU A 104 8.76 -10.55 -14.25
CA LEU A 104 9.80 -10.88 -13.28
C LEU A 104 10.53 -12.19 -13.59
N GLY A 105 10.08 -12.96 -14.59
CA GLY A 105 10.58 -14.33 -14.83
C GLY A 105 10.38 -15.24 -13.62
N ALA A 106 9.41 -14.92 -12.75
CA ALA A 106 9.13 -15.66 -11.54
C ALA A 106 8.26 -16.89 -11.85
N GLY A 107 8.27 -17.88 -10.97
CA GLY A 107 7.37 -19.03 -11.10
C GLY A 107 5.90 -18.58 -11.16
N SER A 108 5.07 -19.27 -11.95
CA SER A 108 3.70 -18.83 -12.28
C SER A 108 2.78 -18.62 -11.06
N ASN A 109 3.15 -19.12 -9.89
CA ASN A 109 2.32 -19.16 -8.69
C ASN A 109 2.73 -18.15 -7.60
N THR A 110 3.60 -17.18 -7.90
CA THR A 110 3.94 -16.11 -6.95
C THR A 110 2.85 -15.05 -6.90
N GLN A 111 2.41 -14.71 -5.68
CA GLN A 111 1.39 -13.71 -5.41
C GLN A 111 2.05 -12.39 -5.02
N HIS A 112 1.63 -11.29 -5.64
CA HIS A 112 2.21 -9.96 -5.42
C HIS A 112 1.24 -8.98 -4.74
N VAL A 113 -0.07 -9.22 -4.88
CA VAL A 113 -1.13 -8.43 -4.24
C VAL A 113 -1.51 -9.05 -2.89
N PHE A 114 -1.56 -8.21 -1.85
CA PHE A 114 -1.98 -8.59 -0.50
C PHE A 114 -3.50 -8.63 -0.37
N LYS A 115 -4.18 -7.51 -0.70
CA LYS A 115 -5.65 -7.38 -0.68
C LYS A 115 -6.11 -6.24 -1.58
N VAL A 116 -7.40 -6.25 -1.93
CA VAL A 116 -8.07 -5.14 -2.62
C VAL A 116 -9.24 -4.68 -1.77
N VAL A 117 -9.42 -3.36 -1.63
CA VAL A 117 -10.49 -2.76 -0.85
C VAL A 117 -11.21 -1.70 -1.68
N PRO A 118 -12.54 -1.79 -1.87
CA PRO A 118 -13.30 -0.74 -2.51
C PRO A 118 -13.43 0.49 -1.60
N VAL A 119 -13.20 1.67 -2.16
CA VAL A 119 -13.29 2.96 -1.45
C VAL A 119 -14.04 3.96 -2.31
N LYS A 120 -14.86 4.81 -1.69
CA LYS A 120 -15.46 5.97 -2.38
C LYS A 120 -14.50 7.13 -2.25
N ALA A 121 -14.06 7.67 -3.40
CA ALA A 121 -13.11 8.77 -3.43
C ALA A 121 -13.42 9.71 -4.61
N LYS A 122 -12.77 10.87 -4.60
CA LYS A 122 -12.89 11.89 -5.64
C LYS A 122 -11.49 12.17 -6.18
N SER A 123 -11.34 12.13 -7.51
CA SER A 123 -10.09 12.54 -8.15
C SER A 123 -9.82 14.00 -7.84
N MET A 124 -8.57 14.31 -7.50
CA MET A 124 -8.11 15.70 -7.30
C MET A 124 -7.96 16.45 -8.63
N TYR A 125 -7.70 15.73 -9.72
CA TYR A 125 -7.60 16.31 -11.05
C TYR A 125 -8.97 16.34 -11.72
N GLY A 126 -9.38 17.52 -12.17
CA GLY A 126 -10.67 17.76 -12.83
C GLY A 126 -11.77 18.22 -11.86
N TYR A 127 -12.80 18.87 -12.39
CA TYR A 127 -14.02 19.14 -11.64
C TYR A 127 -14.94 17.93 -11.73
N HIS A 128 -15.15 17.26 -10.60
CA HIS A 128 -16.07 16.13 -10.48
C HIS A 128 -17.12 16.47 -9.44
N GLU A 129 -18.41 16.53 -9.78
CA GLU A 129 -19.46 16.75 -8.77
C GLU A 129 -19.68 15.49 -7.93
N GLU A 130 -19.53 14.31 -8.56
CA GLU A 130 -19.87 13.02 -7.96
C GLU A 130 -18.64 12.27 -7.42
N GLN A 131 -18.85 11.53 -6.33
CA GLN A 131 -17.88 10.57 -5.81
C GLN A 131 -17.89 9.30 -6.67
N ASN A 132 -16.70 8.82 -7.03
CA ASN A 132 -16.54 7.58 -7.79
C ASN A 132 -16.05 6.46 -6.87
N ILE A 133 -16.30 5.21 -7.27
CA ILE A 133 -15.75 4.05 -6.59
C ILE A 133 -14.35 3.80 -7.16
N PHE A 134 -13.38 3.69 -6.25
CA PHE A 134 -12.02 3.32 -6.53
C PHE A 134 -11.69 2.00 -5.82
N LEU A 135 -10.76 1.24 -6.37
CA LEU A 135 -10.20 0.06 -5.71
C LEU A 135 -8.81 0.39 -5.21
N LYS A 136 -8.62 0.23 -3.89
CA LYS A 136 -7.32 0.34 -3.23
C LYS A 136 -6.63 -1.01 -3.25
N ILE A 137 -5.55 -1.12 -4.01
CA ILE A 137 -4.81 -2.36 -4.21
C ILE A 137 -3.57 -2.31 -3.33
N TYR A 138 -3.47 -3.21 -2.36
CA TYR A 138 -2.30 -3.35 -1.50
C TYR A 138 -1.33 -4.37 -2.07
N LEU A 139 -0.04 -4.03 -2.15
CA LEU A 139 1.02 -4.90 -2.65
C LEU A 139 1.91 -5.38 -1.51
N TYR A 140 2.59 -6.51 -1.69
CA TYR A 140 3.61 -6.98 -0.72
C TYR A 140 4.91 -6.20 -0.84
N ASN A 141 5.36 -5.86 -2.05
CA ASN A 141 6.66 -5.24 -2.26
C ASN A 141 6.49 -3.81 -2.83
N PRO A 142 7.00 -2.77 -2.17
CA PRO A 142 6.89 -1.39 -2.65
C PRO A 142 7.65 -1.18 -3.97
N GLY A 143 8.68 -1.97 -4.25
CA GLY A 143 9.40 -1.93 -5.52
C GLY A 143 8.57 -2.33 -6.75
N PHE A 144 7.36 -2.89 -6.55
CA PHE A 144 6.47 -3.28 -7.65
C PHE A 144 5.41 -2.23 -7.98
N ILE A 145 5.24 -1.16 -7.19
CA ILE A 145 4.22 -0.13 -7.45
C ILE A 145 4.37 0.45 -8.86
N LYS A 146 5.60 0.87 -9.23
CA LYS A 146 5.87 1.45 -10.56
C LYS A 146 5.62 0.46 -11.69
N LYS A 147 6.10 -0.78 -11.54
CA LYS A 147 5.88 -1.85 -12.53
C LYS A 147 4.39 -2.17 -12.71
N VAL A 148 3.63 -2.19 -11.62
CA VAL A 148 2.17 -2.41 -11.68
C VAL A 148 1.49 -1.24 -12.37
N ALA A 149 1.88 0.00 -12.06
CA ALA A 149 1.35 1.18 -12.72
C ALA A 149 1.62 1.15 -14.23
N ASP A 150 2.83 0.79 -14.64
CA ASP A 150 3.21 0.65 -16.06
C ASP A 150 2.40 -0.47 -16.74
N LEU A 151 2.20 -1.62 -16.08
CA LEU A 151 1.41 -2.72 -16.61
C LEU A 151 -0.07 -2.37 -16.79
N LEU A 152 -0.65 -1.61 -15.85
CA LEU A 152 -2.02 -1.11 -15.94
C LEU A 152 -2.17 -0.09 -17.07
N HIS A 153 -1.21 0.83 -17.21
CA HIS A 153 -1.23 1.86 -18.24
C HIS A 153 -1.05 1.30 -19.65
N ASN A 154 -0.20 0.28 -19.81
CA ASN A 154 0.06 -0.36 -21.10
C ASN A 154 -1.06 -1.32 -21.54
N GLY A 155 -2.12 -1.50 -20.74
CA GLY A 155 -3.20 -2.43 -21.04
C GLY A 155 -2.81 -3.91 -20.99
N ALA A 156 -1.67 -4.25 -20.38
CA ALA A 156 -1.23 -5.64 -20.22
C ALA A 156 -2.08 -6.42 -19.18
N VAL A 157 -2.95 -5.71 -18.46
CA VAL A 157 -3.83 -6.22 -17.42
C VAL A 157 -5.25 -6.10 -17.93
N MET A 158 -5.97 -7.22 -18.01
CA MET A 158 -7.36 -7.30 -18.50
C MET A 158 -7.60 -6.80 -19.94
N ASP A 159 -6.55 -6.57 -20.75
CA ASP A 159 -6.63 -6.02 -22.11
C ASP A 159 -7.32 -4.64 -22.19
N GLU A 160 -7.36 -3.91 -21.06
CA GLU A 160 -7.96 -2.59 -20.92
C GLU A 160 -6.92 -1.61 -20.38
N ILE A 161 -6.90 -0.39 -20.92
CA ILE A 161 -6.06 0.70 -20.40
C ILE A 161 -6.68 1.20 -19.09
N ILE A 162 -6.01 0.94 -17.97
CA ILE A 162 -6.46 1.37 -16.65
C ILE A 162 -5.49 2.42 -16.13
N GLU A 163 -6.02 3.60 -15.81
CA GLU A 163 -5.23 4.68 -15.22
C GLU A 163 -4.99 4.42 -13.72
N PRO A 164 -3.73 4.23 -13.27
CA PRO A 164 -3.41 4.14 -11.86
C PRO A 164 -3.35 5.55 -11.23
N TYR A 165 -3.92 5.67 -10.03
CA TYR A 165 -3.91 6.88 -9.21
C TYR A 165 -2.97 6.67 -8.01
N GLU A 166 -2.27 7.73 -7.61
CA GLU A 166 -1.26 7.73 -6.52
C GLU A 166 -0.10 6.73 -6.71
N SER A 167 0.37 6.57 -7.94
CA SER A 167 1.45 5.64 -8.30
C SER A 167 2.85 6.26 -8.43
N HIS A 168 3.06 7.49 -7.91
CA HIS A 168 4.28 8.29 -8.12
C HIS A 168 5.50 7.83 -7.28
#